data_AF-G5IYN9-F1
#
_entry.id   AF-G5IYN9-F1
#
_cell.length_a   1.000
_cell.length_b   1.000
_cell.length_c   1.000
_cell.angle_alpha   90.00
_cell.angle_beta   90.00
_cell.angle_gamma   90.00
#
_symmetry.space_group_name_H-M   'P 1'
#
loop_
_entity.id
_entity.type
_entity.pdbx_description
1 polymer ?
#
loop_
_entity_poly.entity_id
_entity_poly.type
_entity_poly.pdbx_seq_one_letter_code
_entity_poly.pdbx_strand_id
1 'polypeptide(L)'
;LDHGYAIHHIEQRRRDIERMLEEAMDQECFIPYLQAFKGFRWGIGMESLTLMKVYPFEKFLVDGFPVVEWVETRNNGRQKRHRSLQHFQSYLGLSRQVEQSGDKENIRWFNSKMMRSHYYIWCLSSICPKPPKRLNTEIGKKLGKKWDNFKEVKQAKGKDAIMRLTFYATRLLFQQLKDNICF
;
A
#
# COMPACT_ATOMS: atom_id res chain seq x y z
N LEU A 1 39.40 -4.91 -15.66
CA LEU A 1 38.58 -6.04 -16.12
C LEU A 1 37.74 -6.54 -14.93
N ASP A 2 36.88 -5.68 -14.36
CA ASP A 2 36.40 -5.89 -12.98
C ASP A 2 34.93 -5.48 -12.74
N HIS A 3 34.44 -4.42 -13.38
CA HIS A 3 33.05 -3.98 -13.21
C HIS A 3 32.00 -5.00 -13.67
N GLY A 4 32.27 -5.75 -14.74
CA GLY A 4 31.34 -6.79 -15.23
C GLY A 4 31.20 -7.95 -14.25
N TYR A 5 32.28 -8.33 -13.58
CA TYR A 5 32.27 -9.37 -12.56
C TYR A 5 31.52 -8.89 -11.30
N ALA A 6 31.77 -7.64 -10.88
CA ALA A 6 31.03 -7.03 -9.78
C ALA A 6 29.51 -6.97 -10.05
N ILE A 7 29.09 -6.57 -11.25
CA ILE A 7 27.68 -6.56 -11.66
C ILE A 7 27.08 -7.97 -11.58
N HIS A 8 27.78 -8.97 -12.11
CA HIS A 8 27.32 -10.36 -12.07
C HIS A 8 27.09 -10.86 -10.64
N HIS A 9 28.05 -10.60 -9.73
CA HIS A 9 27.94 -10.97 -8.32
C HIS A 9 26.76 -10.29 -7.61
N ILE A 10 26.53 -9.01 -7.90
CA ILE A 10 25.39 -8.27 -7.34
C ILE A 10 24.06 -8.87 -7.83
N GLU A 11 23.94 -9.20 -9.12
CA GLU A 11 22.73 -9.82 -9.67
C GLU A 11 22.53 -11.25 -9.13
N GLN A 12 23.59 -12.04 -8.96
CA GLN A 12 23.51 -13.35 -8.31
C GLN A 12 22.98 -13.23 -6.88
N ARG A 13 23.58 -12.34 -6.08
CA ARG A 13 23.15 -12.12 -4.69
C ARG A 13 21.70 -11.64 -4.61
N ARG A 14 21.27 -10.77 -5.52
CA ARG A 14 19.88 -10.34 -5.60
C ARG A 14 18.94 -11.53 -5.84
N ARG A 15 19.27 -12.38 -6.81
CA ARG A 15 18.47 -13.58 -7.12
C ARG A 15 18.40 -14.56 -5.94
N ASP A 16 19.52 -14.76 -5.24
CA ASP A 16 19.54 -15.62 -4.05
C ASP A 16 18.68 -15.06 -2.92
N ILE A 17 18.71 -13.74 -2.71
CA ILE A 17 17.83 -13.07 -1.73
C ILE A 17 16.35 -13.17 -2.14
N GLU A 18 16.02 -13.00 -3.42
CA GLU A 18 14.66 -13.16 -3.91
C GLU A 18 14.15 -14.60 -3.65
N ARG A 19 14.98 -15.63 -3.87
CA ARG A 19 14.64 -17.03 -3.54
C ARG A 19 14.43 -17.24 -2.03
N MET A 20 15.31 -16.69 -1.20
CA MET A 20 15.16 -16.78 0.27
C MET A 20 13.86 -16.11 0.76
N LEU A 21 13.43 -15.02 0.10
CA LEU A 21 12.15 -14.38 0.41
C LEU A 21 10.96 -15.26 0.01
N GLU A 22 11.02 -15.91 -1.15
CA GLU A 22 9.99 -16.87 -1.57
C GLU A 22 9.87 -18.01 -0.56
N GLU A 23 10.99 -18.63 -0.16
CA GLU A 23 11.03 -19.70 0.84
C GLU A 23 10.50 -19.23 2.20
N ALA A 24 10.86 -18.02 2.65
CA ALA A 24 10.37 -17.47 3.91
C ALA A 24 8.87 -17.14 3.88
N MET A 25 8.32 -16.86 2.70
CA MET A 25 6.90 -16.57 2.50
C MET A 25 6.06 -17.83 2.24
N ASP A 26 6.69 -18.97 1.96
CA ASP A 26 6.03 -20.26 1.75
C ASP A 26 5.67 -20.90 3.10
N GLN A 27 4.73 -20.27 3.79
CA GLN A 27 4.19 -20.73 5.06
C GLN A 27 2.66 -20.74 4.98
N GLU A 28 2.01 -21.75 5.55
CA GLU A 28 0.55 -21.90 5.49
C GLU A 28 -0.20 -20.67 6.02
N CYS A 29 0.33 -20.05 7.08
CA CYS A 29 -0.26 -18.84 7.67
C CYS A 29 -0.24 -17.61 6.73
N PHE A 30 0.60 -17.62 5.69
CA PHE A 30 0.69 -16.53 4.73
C PHE A 30 -0.17 -16.75 3.48
N ILE A 31 -0.65 -17.97 3.21
CA ILE A 31 -1.53 -18.30 2.07
C ILE A 31 -2.68 -17.28 1.89
N PRO A 32 -3.49 -16.96 2.91
CA PRO A 32 -4.61 -16.01 2.72
C PRO A 32 -4.13 -14.59 2.38
N TYR A 33 -2.95 -14.19 2.86
CA TYR A 33 -2.36 -12.89 2.54
C TYR A 33 -1.87 -12.85 1.09
N LEU A 34 -1.15 -13.88 0.65
CA LEU A 34 -0.64 -13.98 -0.72
C LEU A 34 -1.80 -14.05 -1.73
N GLN A 35 -2.88 -14.74 -1.39
CA GLN A 35 -4.10 -14.77 -2.19
C GLN A 35 -4.72 -13.36 -2.33
N ALA A 36 -4.78 -12.59 -1.24
CA ALA A 36 -5.23 -11.19 -1.27
C ALA A 36 -4.34 -10.28 -2.13
N PHE A 37 -3.05 -10.60 -2.29
CA PHE A 37 -2.09 -9.81 -3.06
C PHE A 37 -2.14 -10.09 -4.58
N LYS A 38 -2.62 -11.28 -4.98
CA LYS A 38 -2.60 -11.77 -6.37
C LYS A 38 -3.14 -10.77 -7.40
N GLY A 39 -4.22 -10.05 -7.05
CA GLY A 39 -4.83 -9.06 -7.93
C GLY A 39 -3.96 -7.83 -8.23
N PHE A 40 -2.96 -7.55 -7.39
CA PHE A 40 -2.06 -6.40 -7.54
C PHE A 40 -0.86 -6.68 -8.46
N ARG A 41 -0.52 -7.96 -8.69
CA ARG A 41 0.65 -8.40 -9.48
C ARG A 41 1.93 -7.69 -9.03
N TRP A 42 2.15 -7.66 -7.73
CA TRP A 42 3.41 -7.20 -7.17
C TRP A 42 4.51 -8.23 -7.45
N GLY A 43 5.76 -7.77 -7.46
CA GLY A 43 6.91 -8.67 -7.38
C GLY A 43 7.24 -9.00 -5.92
N ILE A 44 8.07 -10.02 -5.72
CA ILE A 44 8.42 -10.58 -4.40
C ILE A 44 8.86 -9.51 -3.38
N GLY A 45 9.60 -8.49 -3.79
CA GLY A 45 10.03 -7.41 -2.90
C GLY A 45 8.87 -6.59 -2.35
N MET A 46 7.83 -6.31 -3.14
CA MET A 46 6.67 -5.55 -2.66
C MET A 46 5.68 -6.44 -1.91
N GLU A 47 5.54 -7.72 -2.30
CA GLU A 47 4.74 -8.68 -1.55
C GLU A 47 5.32 -8.95 -0.16
N SER A 48 6.63 -9.22 -0.05
CA SER A 48 7.32 -9.46 1.23
C SER A 48 7.26 -8.25 2.16
N LEU A 49 7.53 -7.04 1.65
CA LEU A 49 7.43 -5.81 2.44
C LEU A 49 5.99 -5.53 2.91
N THR A 50 5.01 -5.80 2.05
CA THR A 50 3.60 -5.65 2.41
C THR A 50 3.23 -6.66 3.48
N LEU A 51 3.56 -7.94 3.29
CA LEU A 51 3.31 -9.03 4.24
C LEU A 51 3.88 -8.69 5.62
N MET A 52 5.16 -8.31 5.69
CA MET A 52 5.84 -7.91 6.93
C MET A 52 5.09 -6.79 7.67
N LYS A 53 4.48 -5.85 6.95
CA LYS A 53 3.73 -4.75 7.57
C LYS A 53 2.34 -5.15 8.01
N VAL A 54 1.66 -6.01 7.26
CA VAL A 54 0.25 -6.31 7.48
C VAL A 54 0.01 -7.54 8.34
N TYR A 55 0.96 -8.46 8.45
CA TYR A 55 0.86 -9.65 9.29
C TYR A 55 1.12 -9.34 10.77
N PRO A 56 0.38 -9.94 11.72
CA PRO A 56 -0.96 -10.52 11.55
C PRO A 56 -1.98 -9.40 11.27
N PHE A 57 -2.98 -9.64 10.42
CA PHE A 57 -3.98 -8.65 10.00
C PHE A 57 -4.93 -8.28 11.13
N GLU A 58 -5.15 -9.22 12.05
CA GLU A 58 -5.97 -9.14 13.24
C GLU A 58 -5.57 -7.95 14.13
N LYS A 59 -4.30 -7.51 14.10
CA LYS A 59 -3.84 -6.34 14.85
C LYS A 59 -4.50 -5.01 14.42
N PHE A 60 -5.14 -4.99 13.25
CA PHE A 60 -5.90 -3.82 12.79
C PHE A 60 -7.39 -3.93 13.12
N LEU A 61 -7.85 -5.05 13.67
CA LEU A 61 -9.24 -5.36 13.94
C LEU A 61 -9.52 -5.28 15.44
N VAL A 62 -10.78 -5.18 15.82
CA VAL A 62 -11.25 -5.35 17.20
C VAL A 62 -12.30 -6.45 17.17
N ASP A 63 -12.07 -7.49 17.97
CA ASP A 63 -12.90 -8.71 18.00
C ASP A 63 -13.10 -9.34 16.62
N GLY A 64 -12.08 -9.28 15.75
CA GLY A 64 -12.13 -9.81 14.39
C GLY A 64 -12.82 -8.91 13.36
N PHE A 65 -13.33 -7.74 13.76
CA PHE A 65 -14.06 -6.83 12.87
C PHE A 65 -13.35 -5.48 12.67
N PRO A 66 -13.45 -4.87 11.47
CA PRO A 66 -12.99 -3.50 11.26
C PRO A 66 -13.83 -2.48 12.05
N VAL A 67 -13.16 -1.62 12.80
CA VAL A 67 -13.81 -0.58 13.62
C VAL A 67 -14.09 0.68 12.81
N VAL A 68 -15.33 1.14 12.94
CA VAL A 68 -15.78 2.44 12.45
C VAL A 68 -16.46 3.18 13.59
N GLU A 69 -15.91 4.35 13.93
CA GLU A 69 -16.46 5.23 14.95
C GLU A 69 -17.18 6.42 14.31
N TRP A 70 -18.17 6.97 15.03
CA TRP A 70 -18.74 8.27 14.74
C TRP A 70 -18.23 9.25 15.80
N VAL A 71 -17.47 10.25 15.38
CA VAL A 71 -16.91 11.27 16.28
C VAL A 71 -17.60 12.59 16.01
N GLU A 72 -18.15 13.20 17.06
CA GLU A 72 -18.68 14.56 16.97
C GLU A 72 -17.53 15.57 16.95
N THR A 73 -17.55 16.44 15.95
CA THR A 73 -16.60 17.54 15.81
C THR A 73 -17.33 18.85 15.99
N ARG A 74 -16.71 19.77 16.73
CA ARG A 74 -17.31 21.07 17.12
C ARG A 74 -17.88 21.85 15.93
N ASN A 75 -17.27 21.74 14.75
CA ASN A 75 -17.64 22.53 13.56
C ASN A 75 -18.26 21.72 12.41
N ASN A 76 -18.05 20.41 12.34
CA ASN A 76 -18.43 19.59 11.19
C ASN A 76 -19.39 18.44 11.54
N GLY A 77 -20.02 18.48 12.72
CA GLY A 77 -20.98 17.47 13.17
C GLY A 77 -20.36 16.08 13.34
N ARG A 78 -21.17 15.04 13.15
CA ARG A 78 -20.76 13.63 13.25
C ARG A 78 -19.96 13.20 12.02
N GLN A 79 -18.70 12.84 12.24
CA GLN A 79 -17.82 12.33 11.20
C GLN A 79 -17.53 10.85 11.39
N LYS A 80 -17.69 10.07 10.31
CA LYS A 80 -17.34 8.65 10.26
C LYS A 80 -15.82 8.48 10.20
N ARG A 81 -15.25 7.71 11.13
CA ARG A 81 -13.82 7.44 11.25
C ARG A 81 -13.56 5.94 11.16
N HIS A 82 -13.00 5.51 10.03
CA HIS A 82 -12.59 4.11 9.81
C HIS A 82 -11.26 3.83 10.51
N ARG A 83 -11.29 3.54 11.82
CA ARG A 83 -10.09 3.42 12.67
C ARG A 83 -9.14 2.31 12.20
N SER A 84 -9.68 1.12 11.93
CA SER A 84 -8.90 -0.02 11.42
C SER A 84 -8.18 0.31 10.11
N LEU A 85 -8.89 0.90 9.16
CA LEU A 85 -8.31 1.30 7.87
C LEU A 85 -7.27 2.41 8.04
N GLN A 86 -7.51 3.41 8.90
CA GLN A 86 -6.54 4.48 9.15
C GLN A 86 -5.27 3.93 9.81
N HIS A 87 -5.41 3.03 10.78
CA HIS A 87 -4.29 2.36 11.42
C HIS A 87 -3.49 1.53 10.41
N PHE A 88 -4.18 0.76 9.57
CA PHE A 88 -3.59 -0.01 8.48
C PHE A 88 -2.79 0.88 7.50
N GLN A 89 -3.39 1.96 7.01
CA GLN A 89 -2.73 2.91 6.10
C GLN A 89 -1.53 3.60 6.75
N SER A 90 -1.61 3.87 8.06
CA SER A 90 -0.49 4.40 8.84
C SER A 90 0.70 3.45 8.86
N TYR A 91 0.48 2.14 9.04
CA TYR A 91 1.54 1.12 9.01
C TYR A 91 2.23 1.00 7.65
N LEU A 92 1.50 1.28 6.57
CA LEU A 92 2.03 1.33 5.20
C LEU A 92 2.72 2.66 4.87
N GLY A 93 2.87 3.56 5.85
CA GLY A 93 3.54 4.85 5.66
C GLY A 93 2.68 5.91 4.97
N LEU A 94 1.35 5.72 4.96
CA LEU A 94 0.36 6.61 4.34
C LEU A 94 -0.45 7.34 5.42
N SER A 95 0.23 7.94 6.39
CA SER A 95 -0.39 8.85 7.36
C SER A 95 0.48 10.08 7.56
N ARG A 96 -0.14 11.16 8.03
CA ARG A 96 0.54 12.42 8.34
C ARG A 96 0.44 12.66 9.85
N GLN A 97 1.54 13.10 10.43
CA GLN A 97 1.61 13.54 11.82
C GLN A 97 1.92 15.03 11.85
N VAL A 98 1.28 15.74 12.75
CA VAL A 98 1.60 17.14 13.07
C VAL A 98 2.65 17.11 14.17
N GLU A 99 3.81 17.69 13.91
CA GLU A 99 4.83 17.99 14.91
C GLU A 99 4.71 19.48 15.26
N GLN A 100 4.46 19.77 16.53
CA GLN A 100 4.40 21.15 17.05
C GLN A 100 5.63 21.41 17.91
N SER A 101 6.38 22.45 17.59
CA SER A 101 7.55 22.89 18.35
C SER A 101 7.49 24.40 18.51
N GLY A 102 7.16 24.88 19.72
CA GLY A 102 6.79 26.28 19.95
C GLY A 102 5.59 26.67 19.07
N ASP A 103 5.69 27.81 18.37
CA ASP A 103 4.63 28.32 17.49
C ASP A 103 4.65 27.73 16.06
N LYS A 104 5.56 26.77 15.78
CA LYS A 104 5.67 26.17 14.44
C LYS A 104 5.01 24.80 14.42
N GLU A 105 4.03 24.65 13.52
CA GLU A 105 3.46 23.35 13.15
C GLU A 105 4.06 22.85 11.84
N ASN A 106 4.58 21.63 11.85
CA ASN A 106 5.06 20.94 10.66
C ASN A 106 4.28 19.65 10.44
N ILE A 107 3.79 19.45 9.22
CA ILE A 107 3.12 18.21 8.84
C ILE A 107 4.15 17.29 8.17
N ARG A 108 4.44 16.17 8.81
CA ARG A 108 5.35 15.15 8.27
C ARG A 108 4.63 13.86 7.98
N TRP A 109 5.17 13.10 7.03
CA TRP A 109 4.70 11.75 6.79
C TRP A 109 5.21 10.83 7.89
N PHE A 110 4.31 10.00 8.42
CA PHE A 110 4.60 9.09 9.49
C PHE A 110 4.89 7.67 8.94
N ASN A 111 5.70 6.91 9.67
CA ASN A 111 6.06 5.50 9.40
C ASN A 111 6.82 5.27 8.07
N SER A 112 6.76 4.06 7.52
CA SER A 112 7.67 3.53 6.48
C SER A 112 7.72 4.35 5.19
N LYS A 113 8.78 5.16 5.04
CA LYS A 113 9.14 5.83 3.78
C LYS A 113 9.34 4.82 2.65
N MET A 114 9.98 3.69 2.96
CA MET A 114 10.24 2.63 2.00
C MET A 114 8.93 2.09 1.40
N MET A 115 7.91 1.82 2.22
CA MET A 115 6.65 1.29 1.70
C MET A 115 5.90 2.29 0.85
N ARG A 116 5.82 3.54 1.31
CA ARG A 116 5.21 4.62 0.56
C ARG A 116 5.88 4.81 -0.81
N SER A 117 7.21 4.73 -0.88
CA SER A 117 7.94 4.79 -2.16
C SER A 117 7.60 3.61 -3.08
N HIS A 118 7.53 2.38 -2.56
CA HIS A 118 7.19 1.20 -3.36
C HIS A 118 5.77 1.29 -3.93
N TYR A 119 4.78 1.66 -3.11
CA TYR A 119 3.41 1.91 -3.59
C TYR A 119 3.36 3.01 -4.64
N TYR A 120 4.08 4.11 -4.42
CA TYR A 120 4.14 5.21 -5.37
C TYR A 120 4.70 4.75 -6.72
N ILE A 121 5.85 4.06 -6.71
CA ILE A 121 6.50 3.55 -7.92
C ILE A 121 5.60 2.54 -8.63
N TRP A 122 4.99 1.60 -7.90
CA TRP A 122 4.06 0.62 -8.48
C TRP A 122 2.84 1.29 -9.12
N CYS A 123 2.21 2.26 -8.44
CA CYS A 123 1.11 3.01 -9.05
C CYS A 123 1.57 3.74 -10.33
N LEU A 124 2.73 4.38 -10.28
CA LEU A 124 3.30 5.11 -11.42
C LEU A 124 3.63 4.19 -12.61
N SER A 125 4.22 3.02 -12.35
CA SER A 125 4.69 2.11 -13.40
C SER A 125 3.61 1.17 -13.93
N SER A 126 2.65 0.77 -13.08
CA SER A 126 1.70 -0.31 -13.39
C SER A 126 0.27 0.18 -13.60
N ILE A 127 -0.12 1.33 -13.01
CA ILE A 127 -1.49 1.86 -13.10
C ILE A 127 -1.57 3.12 -13.95
N CYS A 128 -0.68 4.08 -13.72
CA CYS A 128 -0.72 5.37 -14.42
C CYS A 128 -0.56 5.30 -15.95
N PRO A 129 0.13 4.29 -16.55
CA PRO A 129 0.17 4.15 -18.00
C PRO A 129 -1.22 4.00 -18.63
N LYS A 130 -1.32 4.26 -19.93
CA LYS A 130 -2.53 3.94 -20.71
C LYS A 130 -2.56 2.44 -21.04
N PRO A 131 -3.75 1.85 -21.22
CA PRO A 131 -3.87 0.52 -21.82
C PRO A 131 -3.14 0.45 -23.18
N PRO A 132 -2.54 -0.70 -23.57
CA PRO A 132 -2.59 -1.99 -22.87
C PRO A 132 -1.50 -2.17 -21.79
N LYS A 133 -0.59 -1.20 -21.61
CA LYS A 133 0.53 -1.31 -20.64
C LYS A 133 0.05 -1.31 -19.17
N ARG A 134 -1.13 -0.75 -18.92
CA ARG A 134 -1.75 -0.72 -17.59
C ARG A 134 -2.13 -2.14 -17.15
N LEU A 135 -1.92 -2.43 -15.86
CA LEU A 135 -2.35 -3.66 -15.23
C LEU A 135 -3.83 -3.98 -15.54
N ASN A 136 -4.07 -5.15 -16.14
CA ASN A 136 -5.40 -5.59 -16.58
C ASN A 136 -6.03 -6.62 -15.63
N THR A 137 -5.92 -6.40 -14.33
CA THR A 137 -6.69 -7.13 -13.30
C THR A 137 -7.91 -6.31 -12.90
N GLU A 138 -8.84 -6.88 -12.13
CA GLU A 138 -9.96 -6.10 -11.57
C GLU A 138 -9.48 -4.93 -10.71
N ILE A 139 -8.44 -5.15 -9.91
CA ILE A 139 -7.78 -4.11 -9.11
C ILE A 139 -7.18 -3.04 -10.03
N GLY A 140 -6.46 -3.46 -11.08
CA GLY A 140 -5.90 -2.56 -12.09
C GLY A 140 -6.96 -1.71 -12.79
N LYS A 141 -8.11 -2.29 -13.13
CA LYS A 141 -9.27 -1.58 -13.71
C LYS A 141 -9.87 -0.57 -12.74
N LYS A 142 -10.10 -0.95 -11.48
CA LYS A 142 -10.62 -0.05 -10.42
C LYS A 142 -9.69 1.14 -10.20
N LEU A 143 -8.38 0.89 -10.08
CA LEU A 143 -7.38 1.93 -9.90
C LEU A 143 -7.20 2.79 -11.15
N GLY A 144 -7.20 2.19 -12.34
CA GLY A 144 -7.14 2.88 -13.62
C GLY A 144 -8.30 3.85 -13.82
N LYS A 145 -9.53 3.40 -13.55
CA LYS A 145 -10.73 4.27 -13.58
C LYS A 145 -10.58 5.45 -12.61
N LYS A 146 -10.05 5.20 -11.41
CA LYS A 146 -9.83 6.27 -10.42
C LYS A 146 -8.78 7.28 -10.90
N TRP A 147 -7.71 6.80 -11.53
CA TRP A 147 -6.64 7.63 -12.11
C TRP A 147 -7.14 8.49 -13.27
N ASP A 148 -7.91 7.90 -14.19
CA ASP A 148 -8.47 8.62 -15.33
C ASP A 148 -9.46 9.70 -14.86
N ASN A 149 -10.30 9.40 -13.87
CA ASN A 149 -11.21 10.38 -13.26
C ASN A 149 -10.47 11.57 -12.61
N PHE A 150 -9.29 11.35 -11.99
CA PHE A 150 -8.50 12.47 -11.47
C PHE A 150 -8.04 13.43 -12.57
N LYS A 151 -7.76 12.92 -13.76
CA LYS A 151 -7.35 13.73 -14.92
C LYS A 151 -8.54 14.46 -15.55
N GLU A 152 -9.65 13.75 -15.77
CA GLU A 152 -10.86 14.29 -16.40
C GLU A 152 -11.46 15.43 -15.57
N VAL A 153 -11.68 15.19 -14.27
CA VAL A 153 -12.31 16.16 -13.36
C VAL A 153 -11.28 17.19 -12.84
N LYS A 154 -10.00 17.08 -13.24
CA LYS A 154 -8.87 17.89 -12.73
C LYS A 154 -8.79 17.93 -11.19
N GLN A 155 -9.29 16.89 -10.51
CA GLN A 155 -9.41 16.83 -9.06
C GLN A 155 -8.04 16.84 -8.37
N ALA A 156 -7.02 16.25 -9.00
CA ALA A 156 -5.65 16.21 -8.51
C ALA A 156 -4.68 16.09 -9.69
N LYS A 157 -3.44 16.55 -9.51
CA LYS A 157 -2.40 16.53 -10.56
C LYS A 157 -1.07 15.99 -10.04
N GLY A 158 -0.25 15.46 -10.94
CA GLY A 158 1.12 15.04 -10.67
C GLY A 158 1.27 14.12 -9.46
N LYS A 159 2.19 14.47 -8.55
CA LYS A 159 2.49 13.68 -7.35
C LYS A 159 1.29 13.51 -6.42
N ASP A 160 0.44 14.54 -6.28
CA ASP A 160 -0.74 14.46 -5.40
C ASP A 160 -1.75 13.42 -5.91
N ALA A 161 -1.99 13.38 -7.22
CA ALA A 161 -2.89 12.40 -7.82
C ALA A 161 -2.40 10.95 -7.62
N ILE A 162 -1.09 10.72 -7.75
CA ILE A 162 -0.49 9.40 -7.51
C ILE A 162 -0.58 9.03 -6.03
N MET A 163 -0.33 9.97 -5.11
CA MET A 163 -0.50 9.71 -3.68
C MET A 163 -1.95 9.39 -3.31
N ARG A 164 -2.93 10.10 -3.89
CA ARG A 164 -4.36 9.73 -3.69
C ARG A 164 -4.67 8.33 -4.24
N LEU A 165 -3.99 7.94 -5.32
CA LEU A 165 -4.11 6.60 -5.90
C LEU A 165 -3.49 5.54 -4.98
N THR A 166 -2.34 5.80 -4.33
CA THR A 166 -1.77 4.87 -3.34
C THR A 166 -2.67 4.70 -2.11
N PHE A 167 -3.30 5.78 -1.64
CA PHE A 167 -4.35 5.69 -0.62
C PHE A 167 -5.55 4.84 -1.07
N TYR A 168 -5.90 4.86 -2.35
CA TYR A 168 -6.99 4.03 -2.86
C TYR A 168 -6.55 2.56 -3.02
N ALA A 169 -5.33 2.31 -3.49
CA ALA A 169 -4.76 0.97 -3.59
C ALA A 169 -4.72 0.27 -2.22
N THR A 170 -4.30 0.96 -1.17
CA THR A 170 -4.27 0.41 0.20
C THR A 170 -5.66 0.15 0.78
N ARG A 171 -6.69 0.91 0.37
CA ARG A 171 -8.09 0.59 0.70
C ARG A 171 -8.56 -0.71 0.05
N LEU A 172 -8.22 -0.90 -1.23
CA LEU A 172 -8.51 -2.15 -1.92
C LEU A 172 -7.77 -3.31 -1.27
N LEU A 173 -6.51 -3.11 -0.86
CA LEU A 173 -5.74 -4.14 -0.17
C LEU A 173 -6.39 -4.53 1.16
N PHE A 174 -6.78 -3.55 1.97
CA PHE A 174 -7.48 -3.81 3.24
C PHE A 174 -8.76 -4.62 3.01
N GLN A 175 -9.52 -4.29 1.96
CA GLN A 175 -10.72 -5.03 1.60
C GLN A 175 -10.40 -6.47 1.17
N GLN A 176 -9.37 -6.68 0.33
CA GLN A 176 -8.95 -8.03 -0.07
C GLN A 176 -8.47 -8.85 1.12
N LEU A 177 -7.68 -8.27 2.03
CA LEU A 177 -7.23 -8.96 3.25
C LEU A 177 -8.41 -9.35 4.13
N LYS A 178 -9.35 -8.43 4.35
CA LYS A 178 -10.58 -8.72 5.08
C LYS A 178 -11.35 -9.88 4.45
N ASP A 179 -11.53 -9.87 3.13
CA ASP A 179 -12.32 -10.89 2.42
C ASP A 179 -11.63 -12.27 2.37
N ASN A 180 -10.30 -12.35 2.59
CA ASN A 180 -9.55 -13.61 2.58
C ASN A 180 -9.20 -14.14 3.98
N ILE A 181 -9.22 -13.28 5.00
CA ILE A 181 -8.78 -13.62 6.37
C ILE A 181 -9.94 -13.60 7.36
N CYS A 182 -10.84 -12.63 7.24
CA CYS A 182 -11.97 -12.49 8.15
C CYS A 182 -13.17 -13.31 7.64
N PHE A 183 -13.79 -14.06 8.53
CA PHE A 183 -15.02 -14.83 8.27
C PHE A 183 -16.27 -13.95 8.37
#